data_AF-A0A074W4Q3-F1
#
_entry.id   AF-A0A074W4Q3-F1
#
_cell.length_a   1.000
_cell.length_b   1.000
_cell.length_c   1.000
_cell.angle_alpha   90.00
_cell.angle_beta   90.00
_cell.angle_gamma   90.00
#
_symmetry.space_group_name_H-M   'P 1'
#
loop_
_entity.id
_entity.type
_entity.pdbx_description
1 polymer ?
#
loop_
_entity_poly.entity_id
_entity_poly.type
_entity_poly.pdbx_seq_one_letter_code
_entity_poly.pdbx_strand_id
1 'polypeptide(L)'
;AYCAWHLDSWYFLTSGKNLSANFSLNDVQTQLPVHEALWSATSLGEWMKLKATHKQPMSLTTLLRSIYQQQPLTQELGDFAQIVAVHAVCRRTMEIGYNILDPLSGLDAGQHHRGESVRDIYWLPSDPEYQKWRNKALDCLDTLHWGTHGVIARLQGLEPPAVLHLHMSRLVLLVPYQDVYDLMCEVVSSHGDDASFAHVGSSRSRREDLVAKIWLWISKDHYKSRLAIVHAGAMFWYIRHHGTGNILEPTSLFVASVILWAYGSFVPLLQASTDEHPPVTSRADTEEEFDPTMIQIDRPCDDELIQIFIRRGNSMQPHMLGVGNIC
;
A
#
# COMPACT_ATOMS: atom_id res chain seq x y z
N ALA A 1 21.08 6.54 11.73
CA ALA A 1 19.71 7.03 11.95
C ALA A 1 18.73 6.37 10.97
N TYR A 2 18.83 6.62 9.65
CA TYR A 2 17.87 6.08 8.67
C TYR A 2 17.71 4.56 8.65
N CYS A 3 18.78 3.76 8.83
CA CYS A 3 18.63 2.30 8.84
C CYS A 3 17.75 1.81 10.00
N ALA A 4 17.94 2.35 11.21
CA ALA A 4 17.13 2.01 12.37
C ALA A 4 15.68 2.46 12.19
N TRP A 5 15.47 3.68 11.67
CA TRP A 5 14.14 4.21 11.40
C TRP A 5 13.41 3.46 10.27
N HIS A 6 14.13 3.04 9.22
CA HIS A 6 13.56 2.23 8.15
C HIS A 6 13.13 0.86 8.67
N LEU A 7 13.96 0.22 9.51
CA LEU A 7 13.61 -1.06 10.12
C LEU A 7 12.37 -0.93 11.02
N ASP A 8 12.33 0.09 11.88
CA ASP A 8 11.15 0.41 12.71
C ASP A 8 9.91 0.68 11.86
N SER A 9 10.05 1.47 10.78
CA SER A 9 8.95 1.76 9.86
C SER A 9 8.46 0.52 9.14
N TRP A 10 9.36 -0.36 8.68
CA TRP A 10 8.96 -1.62 8.08
C TRP A 10 8.16 -2.47 9.05
N TYR A 11 8.65 -2.69 10.28
CA TYR A 11 7.93 -3.47 11.27
C TYR A 11 6.57 -2.86 11.60
N PHE A 12 6.50 -1.55 11.78
CA PHE A 12 5.27 -0.83 12.05
C PHE A 12 4.24 -0.98 10.92
N LEU A 13 4.67 -0.86 9.66
CA LEU A 13 3.78 -0.92 8.50
C LEU A 13 3.33 -2.36 8.18
N THR A 14 4.10 -3.38 8.59
CA THR A 14 3.85 -4.79 8.21
C THR A 14 3.34 -5.68 9.34
N SER A 15 3.58 -5.32 10.60
CA SER A 15 3.09 -6.06 11.78
C SER A 15 1.73 -5.54 12.29
N GLY A 16 1.22 -4.50 11.62
CA GLY A 16 0.05 -3.70 11.96
C GLY A 16 -0.09 -3.36 13.45
N LYS A 17 -1.27 -3.60 14.06
CA LYS A 17 -1.61 -3.06 15.40
C LYS A 17 -0.78 -3.64 16.56
N ASN A 18 0.04 -4.65 16.31
CA ASN A 18 0.77 -5.35 17.36
C ASN A 18 2.06 -4.64 17.79
N LEU A 19 2.58 -3.72 16.98
CA LEU A 19 3.82 -2.99 17.27
C LEU A 19 3.60 -1.48 17.18
N SER A 20 4.06 -0.76 18.18
CA SER A 20 4.20 0.69 18.14
C SER A 20 5.49 1.07 17.44
N ALA A 21 5.48 2.19 16.70
CA ALA A 21 6.71 2.77 16.21
C ALA A 21 7.55 3.33 17.37
N ASN A 22 8.85 3.02 17.38
CA ASN A 22 9.79 3.54 18.36
C ASN A 22 10.38 4.89 17.94
N PHE A 23 10.33 5.21 16.64
CA PHE A 23 10.83 6.48 16.11
C PHE A 23 9.73 7.19 15.34
N SER A 24 9.55 8.48 15.60
CA SER A 24 8.75 9.40 14.81
C SER A 24 9.51 9.87 13.57
N LEU A 25 8.81 10.49 12.62
CA LEU A 25 9.46 11.18 11.49
C LEU A 25 10.36 12.34 11.96
N ASN A 26 10.06 12.95 13.12
CA ASN A 26 10.84 14.03 13.70
C ASN A 26 12.18 13.56 14.29
N ASP A 27 12.34 12.26 14.55
CA ASP A 27 13.60 11.71 15.05
C ASP A 27 14.67 11.59 13.94
N VAL A 28 14.28 11.79 12.67
CA VAL A 28 15.20 11.68 11.53
C VAL A 28 15.12 12.87 10.58
N GLN A 29 15.61 14.00 11.07
CA GLN A 29 15.62 15.30 10.37
C GLN A 29 16.95 15.61 9.66
N THR A 30 17.78 14.60 9.42
CA THR A 30 19.09 14.74 8.77
C THR A 30 18.99 14.90 7.25
N GLN A 31 20.12 15.16 6.57
CA GLN A 31 20.22 15.00 5.12
C GLN A 31 19.97 13.55 4.74
N LEU A 32 19.29 13.30 3.63
CA LEU A 32 19.06 11.95 3.12
C LEU A 32 20.40 11.24 2.86
N PRO A 33 20.40 9.89 2.82
CA PRO A 33 21.57 9.13 2.39
C PRO A 33 22.08 9.61 1.01
N VAL A 34 23.40 9.66 0.85
CA VAL A 34 24.03 9.95 -0.45
C VAL A 34 23.85 8.77 -1.41
N HIS A 35 23.93 9.05 -2.71
CA HIS A 35 23.78 8.05 -3.77
C HIS A 35 24.81 6.91 -3.65
N GLU A 36 24.39 5.68 -3.87
CA GLU A 36 25.15 4.43 -3.68
C GLU A 36 26.39 4.35 -4.57
N ALA A 37 26.38 5.04 -5.71
CA ALA A 37 27.55 5.19 -6.59
C ALA A 37 28.77 5.75 -5.84
N LEU A 38 28.58 6.67 -4.88
CA LEU A 38 29.67 7.20 -4.07
C LEU A 38 30.27 6.15 -3.14
N TRP A 39 29.46 5.23 -2.63
CA TRP A 39 29.93 4.11 -1.80
C TRP A 39 30.61 3.01 -2.62
N SER A 40 30.19 2.88 -3.88
CA SER A 40 30.70 1.87 -4.82
C SER A 40 31.98 2.32 -5.53
N ALA A 41 32.40 3.58 -5.37
CA ALA A 41 33.59 4.12 -6.01
C ALA A 41 34.85 3.35 -5.56
N THR A 42 35.61 2.85 -6.52
CA THR A 42 36.79 2.00 -6.26
C THR A 42 38.07 2.79 -6.09
N SER A 43 38.04 4.10 -6.38
CA SER A 43 39.20 4.99 -6.26
C SER A 43 38.78 6.40 -5.86
N LEU A 44 39.72 7.15 -5.27
CA LEU A 44 39.51 8.55 -4.90
C LEU A 44 39.17 9.42 -6.12
N GLY A 45 39.80 9.17 -7.27
CA GLY A 45 39.56 9.94 -8.49
C GLY A 45 38.17 9.71 -9.08
N GLU A 46 37.68 8.47 -9.04
CA GLU A 46 36.30 8.14 -9.39
C GLU A 46 35.30 8.79 -8.42
N TRP A 47 35.57 8.67 -7.12
CA TRP A 47 34.73 9.28 -6.08
C TRP A 47 34.60 10.79 -6.25
N MET A 48 35.70 11.49 -6.54
CA MET A 48 35.68 12.95 -6.79
C MET A 48 34.83 13.32 -8.00
N LYS A 49 34.86 12.52 -9.08
CA LYS A 49 34.00 12.72 -10.26
C LYS A 49 32.52 12.51 -9.90
N LEU A 50 32.21 11.41 -9.22
CA LEU A 50 30.85 11.08 -8.80
C LEU A 50 30.28 12.12 -7.83
N LYS A 51 31.10 12.66 -6.92
CA LYS A 51 30.71 13.73 -6.01
C LYS A 51 30.36 15.03 -6.73
N ALA A 52 30.99 15.32 -7.87
CA ALA A 52 30.63 16.49 -8.68
C ALA A 52 29.27 16.30 -9.38
N THR A 53 28.94 15.05 -9.75
CA THR A 53 27.67 14.68 -10.38
C THR A 53 26.52 14.61 -9.37
N HIS A 54 26.71 13.88 -8.27
CA HIS A 54 25.72 13.70 -7.22
C HIS A 54 25.89 14.77 -6.15
N LYS A 55 25.08 15.83 -6.26
CA LYS A 55 25.03 16.91 -5.27
C LYS A 55 24.70 16.37 -3.87
N GLN A 56 25.08 17.14 -2.86
CA GLN A 56 24.68 16.86 -1.47
C GLN A 56 23.15 16.71 -1.39
N PRO A 57 22.65 15.60 -0.82
CA PRO A 57 21.23 15.34 -0.75
C PRO A 57 20.53 16.35 0.16
N MET A 58 19.27 16.66 -0.20
CA MET A 58 18.39 17.47 0.63
C MET A 58 17.97 16.73 1.91
N SER A 59 17.39 17.46 2.88
CA SER A 59 16.79 16.81 4.05
C SER A 59 15.52 16.04 3.68
N LEU A 60 15.18 15.03 4.48
CA LEU A 60 13.93 14.27 4.30
C LEU A 60 12.71 15.20 4.30
N THR A 61 12.65 16.15 5.24
CA THR A 61 11.54 17.12 5.35
C THR A 61 11.43 18.02 4.12
N THR A 62 12.56 18.46 3.55
CA THR A 62 12.55 19.25 2.31
C THR A 62 12.03 18.41 1.14
N LEU A 63 12.46 17.15 1.03
CA LEU A 63 11.98 16.23 -0.02
C LEU A 63 10.47 16.01 0.12
N LEU A 64 10.01 15.63 1.31
CA LEU A 64 8.59 15.39 1.58
C LEU A 64 7.73 16.61 1.23
N ARG A 65 8.16 17.80 1.63
CA ARG A 65 7.45 19.04 1.28
C ARG A 65 7.31 19.20 -0.24
N SER A 66 8.39 18.95 -0.98
CA SER A 66 8.41 19.09 -2.44
C SER A 66 7.45 18.10 -3.11
N ILE A 67 7.48 16.82 -2.73
CA ILE A 67 6.61 15.80 -3.34
C ILE A 67 5.14 15.95 -2.93
N TYR A 68 4.85 16.35 -1.68
CA TYR A 68 3.47 16.65 -1.26
C TYR A 68 2.91 17.89 -1.99
N GLN A 69 3.78 18.82 -2.37
CA GLN A 69 3.45 19.97 -3.22
C GLN A 69 3.43 19.62 -4.72
N GLN A 70 3.59 18.33 -5.08
CA GLN A 70 3.58 17.84 -6.46
C GLN A 70 4.65 18.52 -7.34
N GLN A 71 5.77 18.89 -6.73
CA GLN A 71 6.91 19.42 -7.47
C GLN A 71 7.72 18.25 -8.05
N PRO A 72 8.25 18.40 -9.28
CA PRO A 72 9.15 17.40 -9.86
C PRO A 72 10.38 17.17 -8.97
N LEU A 73 10.85 15.92 -8.93
CA LEU A 73 12.12 15.60 -8.28
C LEU A 73 13.27 16.34 -9.00
N THR A 74 13.92 17.24 -8.28
CA THR A 74 15.02 18.06 -8.82
C THR A 74 16.38 17.37 -8.71
N GLN A 75 16.46 16.26 -7.98
CA GLN A 75 17.65 15.45 -7.78
C GLN A 75 17.27 13.98 -7.89
N GLU A 76 18.12 13.21 -8.56
CA GLU A 76 18.05 11.76 -8.54
C GLU A 76 18.39 11.26 -7.13
N LEU A 77 17.50 10.45 -6.57
CA LEU A 77 17.69 9.83 -5.26
C LEU A 77 18.46 8.52 -5.44
N GLY A 78 19.36 8.22 -4.50
CA GLY A 78 19.88 6.87 -4.35
C GLY A 78 18.78 5.90 -3.90
N ASP A 79 18.97 4.61 -4.15
CA ASP A 79 17.99 3.56 -3.85
C ASP A 79 17.56 3.61 -2.38
N PHE A 80 18.51 3.73 -1.45
CA PHE A 80 18.19 3.78 -0.02
C PHE A 80 17.48 5.08 0.38
N ALA A 81 17.85 6.21 -0.22
CA ALA A 81 17.15 7.48 0.02
C ALA A 81 15.70 7.43 -0.51
N GLN A 82 15.49 6.75 -1.63
CA GLN A 82 14.16 6.54 -2.20
C GLN A 82 13.31 5.63 -1.32
N ILE A 83 13.86 4.53 -0.82
CA ILE A 83 13.17 3.64 0.14
C ILE A 83 12.77 4.43 1.40
N VAL A 84 13.67 5.24 1.96
CA VAL A 84 13.35 6.11 3.12
C VAL A 84 12.19 7.05 2.80
N ALA A 85 12.19 7.69 1.62
CA ALA A 85 11.13 8.60 1.22
C ALA A 85 9.77 7.89 1.07
N VAL A 86 9.75 6.71 0.47
CA VAL A 86 8.55 5.86 0.31
C VAL A 86 7.92 5.53 1.66
N HIS A 87 8.73 5.06 2.61
CA HIS A 87 8.25 4.78 3.96
C HIS A 87 7.79 6.03 4.69
N ALA A 88 8.46 7.17 4.49
CA ALA A 88 8.14 8.40 5.18
C ALA A 88 6.77 8.96 4.76
N VAL A 89 6.42 8.84 3.49
CA VAL A 89 5.08 9.15 2.97
C VAL A 89 4.02 8.28 3.66
N CYS A 90 4.25 6.97 3.76
CA CYS A 90 3.32 6.06 4.43
C CYS A 90 3.18 6.37 5.93
N ARG A 91 4.32 6.51 6.63
CA ARG A 91 4.36 6.84 8.06
C ARG A 91 3.59 8.13 8.35
N ARG A 92 3.77 9.17 7.52
CA ARG A 92 3.06 10.44 7.69
C ARG A 92 1.54 10.28 7.56
N THR A 93 1.06 9.54 6.57
CA THR A 93 -0.39 9.30 6.40
C THR A 93 -0.97 8.46 7.54
N MET A 94 -0.22 7.49 8.04
CA MET A 94 -0.63 6.70 9.21
C MET A 94 -0.73 7.55 10.47
N GLU A 95 0.23 8.45 10.73
CA GLU A 95 0.17 9.42 11.84
C GLU A 95 -1.11 10.27 11.81
N ILE A 96 -1.52 10.75 10.62
CA ILE A 96 -2.80 11.46 10.47
C ILE A 96 -3.98 10.57 10.84
N GLY A 97 -3.98 9.32 10.39
CA GLY A 97 -5.01 8.35 10.75
C GLY A 97 -5.10 8.11 12.26
N TYR A 98 -3.96 7.95 12.94
CA TYR A 98 -3.93 7.80 14.40
C TYR A 98 -4.44 9.04 15.12
N ASN A 99 -4.08 10.24 14.65
CA ASN A 99 -4.58 11.48 15.23
C ASN A 99 -6.10 11.61 15.09
N ILE A 100 -6.68 11.24 13.95
CA ILE A 100 -8.15 11.27 13.73
C ILE A 100 -8.85 10.25 14.63
N LEU A 101 -8.25 9.08 14.82
CA LEU A 101 -8.81 8.01 15.66
C LEU A 101 -8.58 8.22 17.16
N ASP A 102 -7.73 9.17 17.55
CA ASP A 102 -7.46 9.45 18.96
C ASP A 102 -8.71 10.06 19.60
N PRO A 103 -9.35 9.39 20.59
CA PRO A 103 -10.54 9.90 21.27
C PRO A 103 -10.30 11.22 22.00
N LEU A 104 -9.03 11.56 22.26
CA LEU A 104 -8.64 12.81 22.90
C LEU A 104 -8.32 13.92 21.90
N SER A 105 -8.27 13.62 20.60
CA SER A 105 -8.05 14.62 19.57
C SER A 105 -9.20 15.64 19.55
N GLY A 106 -8.86 16.93 19.64
CA GLY A 106 -9.86 18.01 19.62
C GLY A 106 -10.64 18.22 20.93
N LEU A 107 -10.32 17.50 22.02
CA LEU A 107 -10.85 17.84 23.34
C LEU A 107 -10.23 19.15 23.83
N ASP A 108 -11.05 20.21 23.85
CA ASP A 108 -10.74 21.38 24.66
C ASP A 108 -10.84 21.01 26.15
N ALA A 109 -9.80 21.31 26.93
CA ALA A 109 -9.62 20.90 28.33
C ALA A 109 -10.70 21.42 29.33
N GLY A 110 -11.85 21.93 28.85
CA GLY A 110 -12.97 22.44 29.64
C GLY A 110 -14.36 22.01 29.18
N GLN A 111 -14.51 21.18 28.13
CA GLN A 111 -15.82 20.69 27.70
C GLN A 111 -16.11 19.28 28.22
N HIS A 112 -17.13 19.16 29.07
CA HIS A 112 -17.75 17.87 29.39
C HIS A 112 -18.58 17.42 28.20
N HIS A 113 -18.14 16.38 27.49
CA HIS A 113 -19.02 15.73 26.51
C HIS A 113 -19.98 14.78 27.22
N ARG A 114 -21.28 15.09 27.03
CA ARG A 114 -22.39 14.16 27.17
C ARG A 114 -22.14 12.99 26.24
N GLY A 115 -22.26 11.78 26.78
CA GLY A 115 -21.89 10.57 26.08
C GLY A 115 -22.71 10.29 24.83
N GLU A 116 -22.18 9.40 23.99
CA GLU A 116 -22.98 8.52 23.17
C GLU A 116 -22.15 7.27 22.84
N SER A 117 -22.58 6.15 23.44
CA SER A 117 -22.26 4.82 22.97
C SER A 117 -23.11 4.58 21.72
N VAL A 118 -22.54 4.77 20.54
CA VAL A 118 -23.06 4.16 19.32
C VAL A 118 -21.92 3.31 18.76
N ARG A 119 -22.18 2.00 18.64
CA ARG A 119 -21.27 1.00 18.07
C ARG A 119 -21.16 1.17 16.54
N ASP A 120 -20.87 2.37 16.06
CA ASP A 120 -20.68 2.58 14.63
C ASP A 120 -19.25 2.15 14.27
N ILE A 121 -19.15 1.21 13.33
CA ILE A 121 -17.88 0.78 12.76
C ILE A 121 -17.29 1.97 12.02
N TYR A 122 -16.31 2.62 12.65
CA TYR A 122 -15.64 3.77 12.05
C TYR A 122 -14.73 3.33 10.91
N TRP A 123 -15.07 3.76 9.70
CA TRP A 123 -14.31 3.48 8.48
C TRP A 123 -13.47 4.69 8.11
N LEU A 124 -12.24 4.73 8.66
CA LEU A 124 -11.29 5.82 8.47
C LEU A 124 -11.09 6.24 7.00
N PRO A 125 -11.07 5.34 6.00
CA PRO A 125 -11.00 5.73 4.60
C PRO A 125 -12.14 6.63 4.07
N SER A 126 -13.28 6.70 4.78
CA SER A 126 -14.39 7.62 4.49
C SER A 126 -14.25 8.98 5.17
N ASP A 127 -13.31 9.15 6.11
CA ASP A 127 -13.03 10.46 6.70
C ASP A 127 -12.46 11.41 5.63
N PRO A 128 -13.01 12.63 5.46
CA PRO A 128 -12.58 13.56 4.41
C PRO A 128 -11.12 14.00 4.54
N GLU A 129 -10.62 14.20 5.76
CA GLU A 129 -9.23 14.60 5.97
C GLU A 129 -8.29 13.43 5.67
N TYR A 130 -8.60 12.25 6.20
CA TYR A 130 -7.81 11.06 5.91
C TYR A 130 -7.80 10.73 4.42
N GLN A 131 -8.95 10.81 3.74
CA GLN A 131 -9.06 10.55 2.30
C GLN A 131 -8.16 11.50 1.49
N LYS A 132 -8.11 12.79 1.86
CA LYS A 132 -7.24 13.78 1.21
C LYS A 132 -5.76 13.43 1.39
N TRP A 133 -5.34 13.09 2.61
CA TRP A 133 -3.96 12.70 2.90
C TRP A 133 -3.57 11.39 2.20
N ARG A 134 -4.46 10.40 2.21
CA ARG A 134 -4.27 9.11 1.55
C ARG A 134 -4.10 9.27 0.04
N ASN A 135 -4.97 10.04 -0.62
CA ASN A 135 -4.83 10.31 -2.05
C ASN A 135 -3.52 11.06 -2.35
N LYS A 136 -3.18 12.08 -1.56
CA LYS A 136 -1.92 12.82 -1.73
C LYS A 136 -0.68 11.94 -1.53
N ALA A 137 -0.75 10.98 -0.62
CA ALA A 137 0.33 10.03 -0.40
C ALA A 137 0.50 9.09 -1.61
N LEU A 138 -0.60 8.61 -2.21
CA LEU A 138 -0.54 7.85 -3.46
C LEU A 138 0.09 8.67 -4.59
N ASP A 139 -0.29 9.95 -4.76
CA ASP A 139 0.35 10.87 -5.74
C ASP A 139 1.88 10.99 -5.50
N CYS A 140 2.30 11.03 -4.23
CA CYS A 140 3.72 11.08 -3.87
C CYS A 140 4.44 9.77 -4.21
N LEU A 141 3.80 8.62 -3.96
CA LEU A 141 4.35 7.32 -4.33
C LEU A 141 4.45 7.17 -5.86
N ASP A 142 3.53 7.75 -6.63
CA ASP A 142 3.62 7.79 -8.08
C ASP A 142 4.79 8.67 -8.54
N THR A 143 4.97 9.86 -7.94
CA THR A 143 6.14 10.71 -8.20
C THR A 143 7.46 9.98 -7.91
N LEU A 144 7.53 9.26 -6.79
CA LEU A 144 8.70 8.45 -6.42
C LEU A 144 8.89 7.27 -7.38
N HIS A 145 7.81 6.62 -7.82
CA HIS A 145 7.89 5.52 -8.79
C HIS A 145 8.33 6.00 -10.17
N TRP A 146 7.86 7.16 -10.63
CA TRP A 146 8.36 7.77 -11.87
C TRP A 146 9.86 8.05 -11.79
N GLY A 147 10.35 8.43 -10.60
CA GLY A 147 11.79 8.55 -10.34
C GLY A 147 12.59 7.26 -10.55
N THR A 148 12.00 6.06 -10.36
CA THR A 148 12.69 4.78 -10.62
C THR A 148 12.74 4.44 -12.11
N HIS A 149 11.88 4.98 -12.97
CA HIS A 149 11.84 4.59 -14.38
C HIS A 149 13.18 4.85 -15.10
N GLY A 150 13.87 5.96 -14.77
CA GLY A 150 15.21 6.23 -15.29
C GLY A 150 16.24 5.19 -14.85
N VAL A 151 16.11 4.66 -13.64
CA VAL A 151 16.96 3.58 -13.12
C VAL A 151 16.67 2.28 -13.85
N ILE A 152 15.39 1.89 -13.96
CA ILE A 152 14.93 0.67 -14.65
C ILE A 152 15.43 0.64 -16.10
N ALA A 153 15.32 1.77 -16.80
CA ALA A 153 15.81 1.89 -18.18
C ALA A 153 17.32 1.63 -18.27
N ARG A 154 18.12 2.17 -17.34
CA ARG A 154 19.58 1.94 -17.29
C ARG A 154 19.93 0.50 -16.90
N LEU A 155 19.09 -0.14 -16.09
CA LEU A 155 19.23 -1.54 -15.70
C LEU A 155 18.59 -2.52 -16.70
N GLN A 156 18.30 -2.07 -17.93
CA GLN A 156 17.75 -2.91 -19.02
C GLN A 156 16.45 -3.63 -18.63
N GLY A 157 15.61 -2.96 -17.83
CA GLY A 157 14.33 -3.51 -17.37
C GLY A 157 14.38 -4.25 -16.04
N LEU A 158 15.54 -4.35 -15.38
CA LEU A 158 15.58 -4.85 -14.00
C LEU A 158 15.04 -3.79 -13.03
N GLU A 159 14.11 -4.20 -12.17
CA GLU A 159 13.48 -3.32 -11.19
C GLU A 159 14.31 -3.27 -9.89
N PRO A 160 14.72 -2.07 -9.42
CA PRO A 160 15.49 -1.94 -8.18
C PRO A 160 14.64 -2.29 -6.95
N PRO A 161 15.26 -2.62 -5.79
CA PRO A 161 14.55 -2.94 -4.54
C PRO A 161 13.49 -1.92 -4.11
N ALA A 162 13.67 -0.64 -4.47
CA ALA A 162 12.70 0.42 -4.20
C ALA A 162 11.31 0.14 -4.80
N VAL A 163 11.20 -0.62 -5.90
CA VAL A 163 9.91 -0.95 -6.54
C VAL A 163 9.06 -1.88 -5.65
N LEU A 164 9.67 -2.87 -5.00
CA LEU A 164 8.96 -3.71 -4.03
C LEU A 164 8.41 -2.89 -2.87
N HIS A 165 9.21 -1.97 -2.34
CA HIS A 165 8.78 -1.05 -1.29
C HIS A 165 7.64 -0.14 -1.74
N LEU A 166 7.70 0.37 -2.96
CA LEU A 166 6.64 1.18 -3.56
C LEU A 166 5.31 0.43 -3.65
N HIS A 167 5.31 -0.83 -4.09
CA HIS A 167 4.09 -1.64 -4.12
C HIS A 167 3.57 -1.94 -2.71
N MET A 168 4.46 -2.36 -1.80
CA MET A 168 4.10 -2.65 -0.42
C MET A 168 3.48 -1.43 0.29
N SER A 169 4.09 -0.26 0.11
CA SER A 169 3.60 1.01 0.64
C SER A 169 2.21 1.38 0.12
N ARG A 170 1.92 1.08 -1.15
CA ARG A 170 0.56 1.26 -1.70
C ARG A 170 -0.43 0.30 -1.04
N LEU A 171 -0.08 -0.96 -0.83
CA LEU A 171 -0.96 -1.91 -0.13
C LEU A 171 -1.30 -1.45 1.29
N VAL A 172 -0.31 -0.95 2.04
CA VAL A 172 -0.53 -0.43 3.39
C VAL A 172 -1.53 0.75 3.42
N LEU A 173 -1.54 1.59 2.38
CA LEU A 173 -2.47 2.72 2.27
C LEU A 173 -3.85 2.33 1.71
N LEU A 174 -3.90 1.31 0.86
CA LEU A 174 -5.11 0.95 0.10
C LEU A 174 -5.97 -0.11 0.79
N VAL A 175 -5.40 -0.89 1.71
CA VAL A 175 -6.06 -2.08 2.28
C VAL A 175 -6.15 -1.99 3.79
N PRO A 176 -7.28 -2.38 4.42
CA PRO A 176 -7.35 -2.58 5.87
C PRO A 176 -6.61 -3.87 6.28
N TYR A 177 -5.30 -3.95 5.98
CA TYR A 177 -4.51 -5.19 6.07
C TYR A 177 -4.59 -5.84 7.45
N GLN A 178 -4.56 -5.06 8.54
CA GLN A 178 -4.68 -5.63 9.88
C GLN A 178 -6.03 -6.31 10.10
N ASP A 179 -7.13 -5.70 9.64
CA ASP A 179 -8.45 -6.29 9.81
C ASP A 179 -8.58 -7.57 8.94
N VAL A 180 -7.94 -7.60 7.76
CA VAL A 180 -7.85 -8.81 6.93
C VAL A 180 -7.03 -9.91 7.60
N TYR A 181 -5.85 -9.57 8.13
CA TYR A 181 -4.97 -10.51 8.83
C TYR A 181 -5.66 -11.09 10.07
N ASP A 182 -6.30 -10.26 10.88
CA ASP A 182 -7.03 -10.69 12.06
C ASP A 182 -8.16 -11.66 11.68
N LEU A 183 -8.90 -11.39 10.60
CA LEU A 183 -9.94 -12.30 10.11
C LEU A 183 -9.34 -13.64 9.65
N MET A 184 -8.23 -13.62 8.92
CA MET A 184 -7.54 -14.84 8.49
C MET A 184 -7.16 -15.70 9.69
N CYS A 185 -6.57 -15.09 10.73
CA CYS A 185 -6.20 -15.81 11.95
C CYS A 185 -7.42 -16.36 12.71
N GLU A 186 -8.55 -15.64 12.74
CA GLU A 186 -9.81 -16.17 13.29
C GLU A 186 -10.34 -17.37 12.49
N VAL A 187 -10.25 -17.32 11.16
CA VAL A 187 -10.64 -18.44 10.29
C VAL A 187 -9.76 -19.66 10.55
N VAL A 188 -8.43 -19.49 10.60
CA VAL A 188 -7.48 -20.59 10.86
C VAL A 188 -7.73 -21.19 12.25
N SER A 189 -7.89 -20.35 13.28
CA SER A 189 -8.16 -20.80 14.66
C SER A 189 -9.48 -21.57 14.78
N SER A 190 -10.47 -21.28 13.94
CA SER A 190 -11.75 -22.01 13.96
C SER A 190 -11.67 -23.41 13.32
N HIS A 191 -10.61 -23.70 12.56
CA HIS A 191 -10.42 -24.95 11.84
C HIS A 191 -9.34 -25.88 12.45
N GLY A 192 -8.56 -25.43 13.44
CA GLY A 192 -7.51 -26.25 14.06
C GLY A 192 -7.10 -25.82 15.46
N ASP A 193 -6.55 -26.76 16.24
CA ASP A 193 -6.00 -26.57 17.60
C ASP A 193 -4.59 -25.90 17.61
N ASP A 194 -4.21 -25.17 16.57
CA ASP A 194 -2.88 -24.55 16.50
C ASP A 194 -2.83 -23.27 17.35
N ALA A 195 -2.19 -23.38 18.52
CA ALA A 195 -1.99 -22.28 19.45
C ALA A 195 -1.23 -21.08 18.84
N SER A 196 -0.53 -21.25 17.72
CA SER A 196 0.22 -20.18 17.03
C SER A 196 -0.70 -19.08 16.47
N PHE A 197 -1.97 -19.39 16.19
CA PHE A 197 -2.96 -18.44 15.67
C PHE A 197 -4.04 -18.06 16.69
N ALA A 198 -4.00 -18.64 17.89
CA ALA A 198 -4.99 -18.40 18.93
C ALA A 198 -4.97 -16.92 19.38
N HIS A 199 -5.91 -16.13 18.86
CA HIS A 199 -6.09 -14.76 19.30
C HIS A 199 -6.75 -14.69 20.68
N VAL A 200 -6.11 -13.96 21.60
CA VAL A 200 -6.70 -13.55 22.87
C VAL A 200 -7.89 -12.63 22.56
N GLY A 201 -9.12 -13.14 22.70
CA GLY A 201 -10.35 -12.35 22.55
C GLY A 201 -11.19 -12.63 21.30
N SER A 202 -11.15 -13.85 20.73
CA SER A 202 -12.13 -14.25 19.70
C SER A 202 -13.56 -14.08 20.23
N SER A 203 -14.33 -13.20 19.57
CA SER A 203 -15.74 -12.95 19.87
C SER A 203 -16.48 -12.80 18.56
N ARG A 204 -17.72 -13.32 18.51
CA ARG A 204 -18.60 -13.16 17.35
C ARG A 204 -18.72 -11.70 16.91
N SER A 205 -18.78 -10.76 17.87
CA SER A 205 -18.87 -9.33 17.59
C SER A 205 -17.62 -8.79 16.89
N ARG A 206 -16.42 -9.24 17.28
CA ARG A 206 -15.17 -8.82 16.63
C ARG A 206 -15.13 -9.30 15.19
N ARG A 207 -15.49 -10.56 14.94
CA ARG A 207 -15.55 -11.13 13.60
C ARG A 207 -16.50 -10.36 12.69
N GLU A 208 -17.68 -10.01 13.20
CA GLU A 208 -18.67 -9.19 12.48
C GLU A 208 -18.10 -7.81 12.11
N ASP A 209 -17.36 -7.16 13.02
CA ASP A 209 -16.69 -5.88 12.74
C ASP A 209 -15.61 -5.99 11.67
N LEU A 210 -14.78 -7.05 11.72
CA LEU A 210 -13.73 -7.31 10.72
C LEU A 210 -14.34 -7.52 9.32
N VAL A 211 -15.35 -8.38 9.23
CA VAL A 211 -16.09 -8.66 7.99
C VAL A 211 -16.71 -7.38 7.44
N ALA A 212 -17.34 -6.55 8.28
CA ALA A 212 -17.95 -5.30 7.86
C ALA A 212 -16.93 -4.30 7.29
N LYS A 213 -15.72 -4.19 7.88
CA LYS A 213 -14.67 -3.31 7.32
C LYS A 213 -14.13 -3.80 5.98
N ILE A 214 -13.92 -5.12 5.83
CA ILE A 214 -13.49 -5.70 4.55
C ILE A 214 -14.58 -5.51 3.50
N TRP A 215 -15.85 -5.63 3.89
CA TRP A 215 -16.97 -5.32 3.02
C TRP A 215 -16.98 -3.85 2.58
N LEU A 216 -16.73 -2.91 3.49
CA LEU A 216 -16.63 -1.48 3.16
C LEU A 216 -15.47 -1.18 2.21
N TRP A 217 -14.33 -1.84 2.38
CA TRP A 217 -13.19 -1.75 1.47
C TRP A 217 -13.57 -2.16 0.04
N ILE A 218 -14.26 -3.29 -0.11
CA ILE A 218 -14.58 -3.87 -1.43
C ILE A 218 -15.77 -3.18 -2.08
N SER A 219 -16.77 -2.74 -1.30
CA SER A 219 -17.98 -2.10 -1.83
C SER A 219 -17.84 -0.59 -1.98
N LYS A 220 -17.52 0.13 -0.89
CA LYS A 220 -17.45 1.60 -0.89
C LYS A 220 -16.13 2.14 -1.42
N ASP A 221 -15.02 1.44 -1.22
CA ASP A 221 -13.69 1.82 -1.70
C ASP A 221 -13.23 0.97 -2.90
N HIS A 222 -14.18 0.51 -3.71
CA HIS A 222 -13.96 -0.48 -4.76
C HIS A 222 -12.84 -0.09 -5.75
N TYR A 223 -12.75 1.18 -6.17
CA TYR A 223 -11.66 1.64 -7.03
C TYR A 223 -10.27 1.40 -6.42
N LYS A 224 -10.12 1.68 -5.12
CA LYS A 224 -8.85 1.46 -4.39
C LYS A 224 -8.63 -0.01 -4.06
N SER A 225 -9.68 -0.80 -3.83
CA SER A 225 -9.55 -2.25 -3.66
C SER A 225 -9.02 -2.92 -4.92
N ARG A 226 -9.48 -2.50 -6.11
CA ARG A 226 -8.98 -2.97 -7.40
C ARG A 226 -7.55 -2.54 -7.66
N LEU A 227 -7.23 -1.28 -7.37
CA LEU A 227 -5.85 -0.79 -7.44
C LEU A 227 -4.92 -1.58 -6.51
N ALA A 228 -5.39 -1.95 -5.30
CA ALA A 228 -4.62 -2.74 -4.36
C ALA A 228 -4.27 -4.12 -4.91
N ILE A 229 -5.21 -4.86 -5.50
CA ILE A 229 -4.89 -6.19 -6.05
C ILE A 229 -3.96 -6.13 -7.26
N VAL A 230 -3.97 -5.04 -8.04
CA VAL A 230 -2.96 -4.81 -9.09
C VAL A 230 -1.56 -4.69 -8.48
N HIS A 231 -1.41 -3.93 -7.38
CA HIS A 231 -0.12 -3.85 -6.69
C HIS A 231 0.27 -5.15 -5.97
N ALA A 232 -0.69 -5.91 -5.45
CA ALA A 232 -0.43 -7.23 -4.88
C ALA A 232 0.10 -8.18 -5.95
N GLY A 233 -0.51 -8.22 -7.13
CA GLY A 233 -0.02 -8.98 -8.28
C GLY A 233 1.36 -8.50 -8.76
N ALA A 234 1.59 -7.20 -8.83
CA ALA A 234 2.89 -6.63 -9.18
C ALA A 234 4.01 -7.06 -8.22
N MET A 235 3.72 -7.28 -6.93
CA MET A 235 4.70 -7.85 -5.99
C MET A 235 5.07 -9.30 -6.31
N PHE A 236 4.11 -10.13 -6.74
CA PHE A 236 4.42 -11.48 -7.23
C PHE A 236 5.28 -11.43 -8.49
N TRP A 237 4.98 -10.52 -9.42
CA TRP A 237 5.82 -10.28 -10.59
C TRP A 237 7.25 -9.90 -10.21
N TYR A 238 7.39 -8.89 -9.33
CA TYR A 238 8.67 -8.39 -8.85
C TYR A 238 9.51 -9.52 -8.25
N ILE A 239 8.95 -10.25 -7.27
CA ILE A 239 9.72 -11.25 -6.52
C ILE A 239 10.14 -12.42 -7.42
N ARG A 240 9.31 -12.79 -8.41
CA ARG A 240 9.62 -13.86 -9.36
C ARG A 240 10.75 -13.52 -10.33
N HIS A 241 10.89 -12.26 -10.73
CA HIS A 241 11.81 -11.85 -11.82
C HIS A 241 12.98 -10.99 -11.36
N HIS A 242 12.82 -10.28 -10.25
CA HIS A 242 13.77 -9.30 -9.71
C HIS A 242 14.16 -9.59 -8.26
N GLY A 243 13.58 -10.64 -7.66
CA GLY A 243 13.89 -11.07 -6.31
C GLY A 243 15.38 -11.33 -6.10
N THR A 244 15.86 -10.93 -4.94
CA THR A 244 17.25 -11.06 -4.48
C THR A 244 17.37 -12.01 -3.28
N GLY A 245 16.26 -12.53 -2.78
CA GLY A 245 16.21 -13.31 -1.55
C GLY A 245 16.38 -12.45 -0.29
N ASN A 246 16.00 -11.18 -0.35
CA ASN A 246 16.09 -10.31 0.82
C ASN A 246 15.02 -10.67 1.87
N ILE A 247 15.24 -10.25 3.11
CA ILE A 247 14.38 -10.59 4.27
C ILE A 247 12.94 -10.05 4.17
N LEU A 248 12.67 -9.11 3.27
CA LEU A 248 11.37 -8.48 3.11
C LEU A 248 10.47 -9.25 2.13
N GLU A 249 11.06 -9.95 1.16
CA GLU A 249 10.33 -10.69 0.12
C GLU A 249 9.33 -11.71 0.70
N PRO A 250 9.66 -12.52 1.72
CA PRO A 250 8.68 -13.45 2.30
C PRO A 250 7.48 -12.74 2.93
N THR A 251 7.72 -11.67 3.70
CA THR A 251 6.65 -10.87 4.31
C THR A 251 5.80 -10.17 3.24
N SER A 252 6.44 -9.66 2.19
CA SER A 252 5.78 -9.07 1.03
C SER A 252 4.86 -10.06 0.31
N LEU A 253 5.33 -11.28 0.04
CA LEU A 253 4.50 -12.34 -0.55
C LEU A 253 3.33 -12.71 0.36
N PHE A 254 3.57 -12.84 1.66
CA PHE A 254 2.52 -13.14 2.62
C PHE A 254 1.42 -12.08 2.61
N VAL A 255 1.79 -10.80 2.72
CA VAL A 255 0.84 -9.67 2.68
C VAL A 255 0.05 -9.67 1.38
N ALA A 256 0.72 -9.78 0.24
CA ALA A 256 0.06 -9.81 -1.06
C ALA A 256 -0.94 -10.99 -1.17
N SER A 257 -0.54 -12.17 -0.70
CA SER A 257 -1.38 -13.38 -0.71
C SER A 257 -2.65 -13.21 0.12
N VAL A 258 -2.51 -12.69 1.34
CA VAL A 258 -3.64 -12.47 2.26
C VAL A 258 -4.63 -11.44 1.70
N ILE A 259 -4.12 -10.39 1.06
CA ILE A 259 -4.96 -9.37 0.42
C ILE A 259 -5.73 -9.94 -0.78
N LEU A 260 -5.06 -10.72 -1.62
CA LEU A 260 -5.69 -11.38 -2.78
C LEU A 260 -6.73 -12.40 -2.33
N TRP A 261 -6.44 -13.18 -1.28
CA TRP A 261 -7.41 -14.10 -0.68
C TRP A 261 -8.66 -13.37 -0.19
N ALA A 262 -8.50 -12.26 0.53
CA ALA A 262 -9.63 -11.50 1.04
C ALA A 262 -10.47 -10.91 -0.08
N TYR A 263 -9.83 -10.33 -1.10
CA TYR A 263 -10.52 -9.81 -2.27
C TYR A 263 -11.31 -10.91 -3.00
N GLY A 264 -10.64 -12.02 -3.33
CA GLY A 264 -11.23 -13.17 -4.01
C GLY A 264 -12.34 -13.86 -3.22
N SER A 265 -12.31 -13.78 -1.89
CA SER A 265 -13.35 -14.38 -1.04
C SER A 265 -14.60 -13.50 -0.92
N PHE A 266 -14.47 -12.18 -0.99
CA PHE A 266 -15.56 -11.24 -0.69
C PHE A 266 -16.21 -10.64 -1.95
N VAL A 267 -15.47 -10.48 -3.05
CA VAL A 267 -16.05 -9.95 -4.31
C VAL A 267 -17.17 -10.85 -4.86
N PRO A 268 -17.04 -12.19 -4.89
CA PRO A 268 -18.13 -13.05 -5.35
C PRO A 268 -19.38 -12.93 -4.47
N LEU A 269 -19.20 -12.75 -3.16
CA LEU A 269 -20.32 -12.53 -2.22
C LEU A 269 -21.03 -11.21 -2.50
N LEU A 270 -20.26 -10.15 -2.82
CA LEU A 270 -20.82 -8.86 -3.22
C LEU A 270 -21.63 -8.97 -4.52
N GLN A 271 -21.10 -9.66 -5.53
CA GLN A 271 -21.77 -9.89 -6.82
C GLN A 271 -23.07 -10.68 -6.63
N ALA A 272 -23.04 -11.78 -5.87
CA ALA A 272 -24.23 -12.57 -5.55
C ALA A 272 -25.32 -11.74 -4.85
N SER A 273 -24.94 -10.79 -3.98
CA SER A 273 -25.89 -9.91 -3.31
C SER A 273 -26.51 -8.83 -4.20
N THR A 274 -25.88 -8.50 -5.33
CA THR A 274 -26.36 -7.47 -6.28
C THR A 274 -27.20 -8.07 -7.42
N ASP A 275 -26.97 -9.33 -7.77
CA ASP A 275 -27.71 -10.04 -8.83
C ASP A 275 -29.17 -10.38 -8.46
N GLU A 276 -29.58 -10.23 -7.20
CA GLU A 276 -30.99 -10.42 -6.81
C GLU A 276 -31.95 -9.36 -7.41
N HIS A 277 -31.46 -8.25 -7.98
CA HIS A 277 -32.26 -7.26 -8.71
C HIS A 277 -31.56 -6.84 -10.00
N PRO A 278 -31.79 -7.51 -11.15
CA PRO A 278 -31.18 -7.09 -12.40
C PRO A 278 -31.71 -5.72 -12.80
N PRO A 279 -30.86 -4.68 -12.98
CA PRO A 279 -31.31 -3.47 -13.65
C PRO A 279 -31.59 -3.85 -15.11
N VAL A 280 -32.84 -3.65 -15.54
CA VAL A 280 -33.20 -3.67 -16.96
C VAL A 280 -32.59 -2.42 -17.60
N THR A 281 -31.31 -2.47 -17.93
CA THR A 281 -30.67 -1.48 -18.80
C THR A 281 -30.60 -2.05 -20.21
N SER A 282 -31.40 -1.46 -21.09
CA SER A 282 -31.34 -1.67 -22.54
C SER A 282 -29.90 -1.46 -23.03
N ARG A 283 -29.29 -2.52 -23.59
CA ARG A 283 -28.06 -2.41 -24.39
C ARG A 283 -28.39 -1.54 -25.60
N ALA A 284 -28.02 -0.27 -25.53
CA ALA A 284 -27.87 0.53 -26.73
C ALA A 284 -26.58 0.06 -27.41
N ASP A 285 -26.71 -0.40 -28.64
CA ASP A 285 -25.62 -0.69 -29.55
C ASP A 285 -24.77 0.58 -29.73
N THR A 286 -23.69 0.69 -28.96
CA THR A 286 -22.57 1.58 -29.27
C THR A 286 -21.36 0.68 -29.46
N GLU A 287 -20.93 0.64 -30.72
CA GLU A 287 -19.62 0.23 -31.27
C GLU A 287 -18.79 -0.71 -30.37
N GLU A 288 -18.48 -1.92 -30.88
CA GLU A 288 -17.55 -2.89 -30.28
C GLU A 288 -16.13 -2.30 -30.16
N GLU A 289 -15.96 -1.33 -29.27
CA GLU A 289 -14.70 -0.94 -28.69
C GLU A 289 -14.19 -2.15 -27.90
N PHE A 290 -12.93 -2.51 -28.09
CA PHE A 290 -12.30 -3.68 -27.46
C PHE A 290 -12.38 -3.54 -25.93
N ASP A 291 -13.45 -4.04 -25.31
CA ASP A 291 -13.66 -3.99 -23.87
C ASP A 291 -12.98 -5.23 -23.26
N PRO A 292 -11.78 -5.08 -22.63
CA PRO A 292 -11.05 -6.23 -22.11
C PRO A 292 -11.87 -6.89 -20.99
N THR A 293 -12.05 -8.20 -21.09
CA THR A 293 -12.81 -8.99 -20.09
C THR A 293 -11.92 -9.65 -19.04
N MET A 294 -10.60 -9.49 -19.16
CA MET A 294 -9.59 -10.10 -18.29
C MET A 294 -8.44 -9.13 -18.04
N ILE A 295 -7.84 -9.20 -16.86
CA ILE A 295 -6.54 -8.60 -16.54
C ILE A 295 -5.61 -9.64 -15.90
N GLN A 296 -4.35 -9.69 -16.32
CA GLN A 296 -3.32 -10.52 -15.67
C GLN A 296 -2.58 -9.67 -14.65
N ILE A 297 -3.02 -9.69 -13.39
CA ILE A 297 -2.56 -8.73 -12.37
C ILE A 297 -1.11 -8.96 -11.94
N ASP A 298 -0.55 -10.14 -12.18
CA ASP A 298 0.85 -10.47 -11.90
C ASP A 298 1.76 -10.37 -13.14
N ARG A 299 1.40 -9.49 -14.08
CA ARG A 299 2.21 -9.11 -15.25
C ARG A 299 2.23 -7.60 -15.44
N PRO A 300 3.28 -7.05 -16.10
CA PRO A 300 3.27 -5.67 -16.53
C PRO A 300 2.04 -5.41 -17.40
N CYS A 301 1.21 -4.47 -16.96
CA CYS A 301 0.04 -3.99 -17.67
C CYS A 301 0.27 -2.52 -18.01
N ASP A 302 -0.21 -2.08 -19.17
CA ASP A 302 -0.25 -0.65 -19.45
C ASP A 302 -1.25 0.07 -18.53
N ASP A 303 -1.06 1.38 -18.37
CA ASP A 303 -1.89 2.20 -17.49
C ASP A 303 -3.36 2.22 -17.95
N GLU A 304 -3.63 2.07 -19.24
CA GLU A 304 -4.99 2.10 -19.78
C GLU A 304 -5.80 0.88 -19.33
N LEU A 305 -5.25 -0.33 -19.47
CA LEU A 305 -5.85 -1.57 -18.98
C LEU A 305 -6.07 -1.53 -17.46
N ILE A 306 -5.11 -0.99 -16.71
CA ILE A 306 -5.24 -0.80 -15.25
C ILE A 306 -6.38 0.16 -14.95
N GLN A 307 -6.49 1.29 -15.66
CA GLN A 307 -7.57 2.26 -15.48
C GLN A 307 -8.95 1.67 -15.83
N ILE A 308 -9.03 0.89 -16.91
CA ILE A 308 -10.24 0.17 -17.29
C ILE A 308 -10.61 -0.82 -16.18
N PHE A 309 -9.66 -1.61 -15.67
CA PHE A 309 -9.92 -2.53 -14.57
C PHE A 309 -10.38 -1.83 -13.29
N ILE A 310 -9.73 -0.74 -12.89
CA ILE A 310 -10.15 0.03 -11.72
C ILE A 310 -11.61 0.49 -11.90
N ARG A 311 -11.96 1.04 -13.07
CA ARG A 311 -13.29 1.60 -13.32
C ARG A 311 -14.38 0.55 -13.55
N ARG A 312 -14.09 -0.51 -14.30
CA ARG A 312 -15.04 -1.50 -14.83
C ARG A 312 -14.76 -2.94 -14.39
N GLY A 313 -13.85 -3.19 -13.46
CA GLY A 313 -13.46 -4.53 -13.01
C GLY A 313 -14.55 -5.47 -12.47
N ASN A 314 -15.81 -5.04 -12.39
CA ASN A 314 -16.98 -5.90 -12.12
C ASN A 314 -17.39 -6.68 -13.37
N SER A 315 -17.01 -6.21 -14.57
CA SER A 315 -17.16 -6.94 -15.85
C SER A 315 -15.84 -7.60 -16.30
N MET A 316 -14.79 -7.57 -15.47
CA MET A 316 -13.49 -8.15 -15.80
C MET A 316 -13.09 -9.22 -14.80
N GLN A 317 -12.34 -10.21 -15.27
CA GLN A 317 -11.77 -11.26 -14.43
C GLN A 317 -10.30 -10.95 -14.12
N PRO A 318 -9.93 -10.78 -12.84
CA PRO A 318 -8.54 -10.70 -12.44
C PRO A 318 -7.92 -12.11 -12.40
N HIS A 319 -6.86 -12.32 -13.19
CA HIS A 319 -6.14 -13.58 -13.29
C HIS A 319 -4.71 -13.46 -12.80
N MET A 320 -4.19 -14.58 -12.26
CA MET A 320 -2.77 -14.73 -11.93
C MET A 320 -2.18 -16.00 -12.54
N LEU A 321 -0.90 -15.92 -12.95
CA LEU A 321 -0.18 -17.06 -13.50
C LEU A 321 -0.13 -18.23 -12.51
N GLY A 322 -0.60 -19.40 -12.96
CA GLY A 322 -0.62 -20.63 -12.16
C GLY A 322 -1.80 -20.76 -11.19
N VAL A 323 -2.64 -19.73 -11.08
CA VAL A 323 -3.86 -19.73 -10.25
C VAL A 323 -5.12 -19.67 -11.13
N GLY A 324 -5.13 -18.81 -12.15
CA GLY A 324 -6.32 -18.49 -12.94
C GLY A 324 -7.07 -17.31 -12.34
N ASN A 325 -8.40 -17.29 -12.50
CA ASN A 325 -9.25 -16.24 -11.93
C ASN A 325 -9.20 -16.28 -10.39
N ILE A 326 -8.94 -15.15 -9.76
CA ILE A 326 -8.86 -15.06 -8.29
C ILE A 326 -10.21 -14.76 -7.62
N CYS A 327 -11.26 -14.44 -8.40
CA CYS A 327 -12.62 -14.17 -7.94
C CYS A 327 -13.58 -15.29 -8.39
#